data_AF-A0A610C1V4-F1
#
_entry.id   AF-A0A610C1V4-F1
#
_cell.length_a   1.000
_cell.length_b   1.000
_cell.length_c   1.000
_cell.angle_alpha   90.00
_cell.angle_beta   90.00
_cell.angle_gamma   90.00
#
_symmetry.space_group_name_H-M   'P 1'
#
loop_
_entity.id
_entity.type
_entity.pdbx_description
1 polymer ?
#
loop_
_entity_poly.entity_id
_entity_poly.type
_entity_poly.pdbx_seq_one_letter_code
_entity_poly.pdbx_strand_id
1 'polypeptide(L)'
;MTICAVISGAEGWEDIQDFGEAHIEFLKEYGDFENGIPVHDTIARVISCISPRKFHECFINWMRDCHSSDDGDIIAIDGKTLRHSY
;
A
#
# COMPACT_ATOMS: atom_id res chain seq x y z
N MET A 1 2.55 5.71 1.61
CA MET A 1 1.65 6.01 0.46
C MET A 1 1.38 4.78 -0.39
N THR A 2 2.28 4.34 -1.28
CA THR A 2 1.99 3.28 -2.27
C THR A 2 1.49 1.96 -1.67
N ILE A 3 2.11 1.47 -0.60
CA ILE A 3 1.66 0.25 0.10
C ILE A 3 0.26 0.45 0.71
N CYS A 4 0.01 1.62 1.32
CA CYS A 4 -1.30 1.97 1.89
C CYS A 4 -2.38 1.96 0.80
N ALA A 5 -2.11 2.61 -0.33
CA ALA A 5 -3.04 2.64 -1.46
C ALA A 5 -3.37 1.23 -1.98
N VAL A 6 -2.36 0.37 -2.17
CA VAL A 6 -2.55 -1.01 -2.65
C VAL A 6 -3.35 -1.84 -1.66
N ILE A 7 -3.07 -1.75 -0.36
CA ILE A 7 -3.85 -2.46 0.68
C ILE A 7 -5.29 -1.92 0.76
N SER A 8 -5.48 -0.63 0.46
CA SER A 8 -6.80 0.00 0.34
C SER A 8 -7.52 -0.29 -0.98
N GLY A 9 -6.93 -1.11 -1.88
CA GLY A 9 -7.58 -1.59 -3.10
C GLY A 9 -7.22 -0.84 -4.38
N ALA A 10 -6.18 0.00 -4.39
CA ALA A 10 -5.69 0.61 -5.62
C ALA A 10 -5.11 -0.45 -6.58
N GLU A 11 -5.55 -0.44 -7.84
CA GLU A 11 -5.13 -1.41 -8.86
C GLU A 11 -4.13 -0.81 -9.87
N GLY A 12 -4.09 0.51 -9.98
CA GLY A 12 -3.21 1.24 -10.89
C GLY A 12 -2.44 2.41 -10.27
N TRP A 13 -1.52 2.98 -11.06
CA TRP A 13 -0.74 4.15 -10.63
C TRP A 13 -1.61 5.41 -10.46
N GLU A 14 -2.64 5.57 -11.28
CA GLU A 14 -3.65 6.63 -11.16
C GLU A 14 -4.41 6.50 -9.83
N ASP A 15 -4.91 5.30 -9.51
CA ASP A 15 -5.57 5.03 -8.22
C ASP A 15 -4.66 5.34 -7.01
N ILE A 16 -3.36 5.06 -7.12
CA ILE A 16 -2.39 5.37 -6.05
C ILE A 16 -2.22 6.89 -5.90
N GLN A 17 -2.21 7.64 -7.00
CA GLN A 17 -2.19 9.10 -6.96
C GLN A 17 -3.48 9.63 -6.31
N ASP A 18 -4.64 9.17 -6.76
CA ASP A 18 -5.96 9.56 -6.23
C ASP A 18 -6.07 9.27 -4.74
N PHE A 19 -5.61 8.09 -4.30
CA PHE A 19 -5.53 7.76 -2.87
C PHE A 19 -4.66 8.75 -2.10
N GLY A 20 -3.48 9.09 -2.65
CA GLY A 20 -2.56 10.04 -2.06
C GLY A 20 -3.19 11.42 -1.89
N GLU A 21 -3.87 11.90 -2.92
CA GLU A 21 -4.53 13.21 -2.91
C GLU A 21 -5.68 13.24 -1.89
N ALA A 22 -6.49 12.17 -1.85
CA ALA A 22 -7.62 12.05 -0.93
C ALA A 22 -7.19 11.94 0.55
N HIS A 23 -5.99 11.43 0.83
CA HIS A 23 -5.52 11.14 2.20
C HIS A 23 -4.24 11.88 2.57
N ILE A 24 -3.95 13.02 1.94
CA ILE A 24 -2.70 13.76 2.13
C ILE A 24 -2.43 14.15 3.59
N GLU A 25 -3.47 14.55 4.32
CA GLU A 25 -3.33 14.94 5.74
C GLU A 25 -2.90 13.75 6.62
N PHE A 26 -3.46 12.56 6.37
CA PHE A 26 -3.02 11.32 7.02
C PHE A 26 -1.58 10.97 6.63
N LEU A 27 -1.22 11.11 5.35
CA LEU A 27 0.12 10.77 4.88
C LEU A 27 1.21 11.68 5.46
N LYS A 28 0.92 12.95 5.72
CA LYS A 28 1.83 13.91 6.36
C LYS A 28 2.24 13.50 7.78
N GLU A 29 1.48 12.64 8.46
CA GLU A 29 1.88 12.10 9.76
C GLU A 29 3.06 11.12 9.67
N TYR A 30 3.28 10.51 8.50
CA TYR A 30 4.26 9.44 8.29
C TYR A 30 5.40 9.81 7.32
N GLY A 31 5.33 10.96 6.65
CA GLY A 31 6.32 11.37 5.68
C GLY A 31 6.19 12.82 5.25
N ASP A 32 7.21 13.29 4.52
CA ASP A 32 7.24 14.64 3.98
C ASP A 32 6.50 14.70 2.63
N PHE A 33 5.42 15.47 2.62
CA PHE A 33 4.59 15.75 1.45
C PHE A 33 4.37 17.27 1.28
N GLU A 34 5.36 18.10 1.64
CA GLU A 34 5.30 19.57 1.48
C GLU A 34 5.02 20.00 0.04
N ASN A 35 5.52 19.22 -0.94
CA ASN A 35 5.31 19.46 -2.37
C ASN A 35 4.09 18.73 -2.95
N GLY A 36 3.22 18.18 -2.10
CA GLY A 36 2.06 17.39 -2.51
C GLY A 36 2.39 15.96 -2.95
N ILE A 37 1.45 15.35 -3.66
CA ILE A 37 1.54 13.97 -4.12
C ILE A 37 2.19 13.92 -5.50
N PRO A 38 3.21 13.07 -5.71
CA PRO A 38 3.79 12.89 -7.03
C PRO A 38 2.74 12.31 -7.99
N VAL A 39 2.72 12.79 -9.23
CA VAL A 39 1.85 12.23 -10.28
C VAL A 39 2.16 10.75 -10.57
N HIS A 40 1.18 10.01 -11.07
CA HIS A 40 1.24 8.58 -11.34
C HIS A 40 2.49 8.15 -12.13
N ASP A 41 2.92 8.90 -13.14
CA ASP A 41 4.15 8.62 -13.89
C ASP A 41 5.42 8.69 -13.02
N THR A 42 5.46 9.63 -12.08
CA THR A 42 6.59 9.75 -11.14
C THR A 42 6.61 8.59 -10.17
N ILE A 43 5.44 8.19 -9.66
CA ILE A 43 5.28 7.01 -8.80
C ILE A 43 5.76 5.75 -9.54
N ALA A 44 5.23 5.53 -10.75
CA ALA A 44 5.56 4.38 -11.58
C ALA A 44 7.07 4.29 -11.84
N ARG A 45 7.71 5.42 -12.19
CA ARG A 45 9.16 5.47 -12.43
C ARG A 45 9.97 5.11 -11.19
N VAL A 46 9.63 5.70 -10.03
CA VAL A 46 10.36 5.43 -8.79
C VAL A 46 10.23 3.97 -8.37
N ILE A 47 9.01 3.41 -8.40
CA ILE A 47 8.78 2.01 -8.04
C ILE A 47 9.46 1.06 -9.04
N SER A 48 9.46 1.39 -10.33
CA SER A 48 10.13 0.60 -11.38
C SER A 48 11.64 0.54 -11.22
N CYS A 49 12.25 1.51 -10.54
CA CYS A 49 13.68 1.49 -10.21
C CYS A 49 14.02 0.56 -9.05
N ILE A 50 13.03 0.09 -8.28
CA ILE A 50 13.24 -0.82 -7.15
C ILE A 50 13.38 -2.25 -7.69
N SER A 51 14.42 -2.96 -7.25
CA SER A 51 14.57 -4.38 -7.57
C SER A 51 13.38 -5.18 -7.01
N PRO A 52 12.59 -5.87 -7.85
CA PRO A 52 11.42 -6.61 -7.38
C PRO A 52 11.78 -7.69 -6.36
N ARG A 53 12.93 -8.35 -6.53
CA ARG A 53 13.42 -9.37 -5.60
C ARG A 53 13.70 -8.79 -4.21
N LYS A 54 14.38 -7.63 -4.15
CA LYS A 54 14.68 -6.97 -2.88
C LYS A 54 13.44 -6.42 -2.21
N PHE A 55 12.52 -5.86 -2.98
CA PHE A 55 11.24 -5.41 -2.45
C PHE A 55 10.47 -6.57 -1.82
N HIS A 56 10.38 -7.71 -2.51
CA HIS A 56 9.72 -8.91 -1.99
C HIS A 56 10.38 -9.44 -0.71
N GLU A 57 11.71 -9.52 -0.66
CA GLU A 57 12.47 -9.91 0.54
C GLU A 57 12.14 -8.98 1.73
N CYS A 58 12.19 -7.66 1.52
CA CYS A 58 11.88 -6.67 2.55
C CYS A 58 10.42 -6.77 3.02
N PHE A 59 9.49 -6.96 2.08
CA PHE A 59 8.07 -7.09 2.39
C PHE A 59 7.78 -8.30 3.27
N ILE A 60 8.36 -9.47 2.96
CA ILE A 60 8.22 -10.68 3.79
C ILE A 60 8.79 -10.45 5.18
N ASN A 61 9.97 -9.84 5.28
CA ASN A 61 10.59 -9.58 6.58
C ASN A 61 9.74 -8.62 7.42
N TRP A 62 9.25 -7.54 6.82
CA TRP A 62 8.34 -6.62 7.48
C TRP A 62 7.07 -7.32 7.98
N MET A 63 6.44 -8.16 7.15
CA MET A 63 5.29 -8.95 7.58
C MET A 63 5.65 -9.83 8.77
N ARG A 64 6.77 -10.55 8.74
CA ARG A 64 7.21 -11.40 9.88
C ARG A 64 7.43 -10.61 11.16
N ASP A 65 8.04 -9.43 11.07
CA ASP A 65 8.29 -8.57 12.24
C ASP A 65 6.96 -8.13 12.89
N CYS A 66 5.93 -7.85 12.08
CA CYS A 66 4.57 -7.61 12.57
C CYS A 66 3.97 -8.84 13.27
N HIS A 67 4.30 -10.08 12.85
CA HIS A 67 3.78 -11.30 13.50
C HIS A 67 4.43 -11.57 14.87
N SER A 68 5.71 -11.26 15.05
CA SER A 68 6.40 -11.46 16.34
C SER A 68 5.94 -10.50 17.45
N SER A 69 5.14 -9.49 17.10
CA SER A 69 4.73 -8.42 18.01
C SER A 69 3.34 -8.65 18.63
N ASP A 70 2.52 -9.58 18.10
CA ASP A 70 1.15 -9.83 18.58
C ASP A 70 0.85 -11.34 18.71
N ASP A 71 0.47 -11.77 19.91
CA ASP A 71 -0.13 -13.10 20.22
C ASP A 71 -1.60 -13.15 19.76
N GLY A 72 -1.85 -12.73 18.52
CA GLY A 72 -3.18 -12.54 17.95
C GLY A 72 -3.29 -13.18 16.58
N ASP A 73 -4.27 -14.07 16.41
CA ASP A 73 -4.54 -14.74 15.13
C ASP A 73 -4.76 -13.73 14.01
N ILE A 74 -3.96 -13.87 12.94
CA ILE A 74 -4.14 -13.11 11.71
C ILE A 74 -5.40 -13.60 11.01
N ILE A 75 -6.43 -12.77 11.01
CA ILE A 75 -7.63 -12.99 10.18
C ILE A 75 -7.31 -12.50 8.78
N ALA A 76 -7.09 -13.44 7.86
CA ALA A 76 -7.02 -13.13 6.44
C ALA A 76 -8.39 -12.65 5.96
N ILE A 77 -8.55 -11.36 5.70
CA ILE A 77 -9.72 -10.79 5.02
C ILE A 77 -9.51 -10.99 3.52
N ASP A 78 -9.78 -12.20 3.04
CA ASP A 78 -9.91 -12.46 1.60
C ASP A 78 -11.22 -11.83 1.11
N GLY A 79 -11.13 -10.91 0.15
CA GLY A 79 -12.25 -10.16 -0.43
C GLY A 79 -13.19 -11.01 -1.30
N LYS A 80 -13.55 -12.22 -0.89
CA LYS A 80 -14.57 -13.02 -1.56
C LYS A 80 -15.95 -12.53 -1.15
N THR A 81 -16.54 -11.71 -2.01
CA THR A 81 -17.95 -11.33 -1.96
C THR A 81 -18.83 -12.58 -1.95
N LEU A 82 -19.60 -12.79 -0.87
CA LEU A 82 -20.74 -13.70 -0.87
C LEU A 82 -21.78 -13.17 -1.87
N ARG A 83 -21.75 -13.69 -3.09
CA ARG A 83 -22.83 -13.51 -4.07
C ARG A 83 -23.99 -14.41 -3.63
N HIS A 84 -24.84 -13.91 -2.73
CA HIS A 84 -26.09 -14.58 -2.40
C HIS A 84 -27.13 -14.23 -3.48
N SER A 85 -27.29 -15.12 -4.46
CA SER A 85 -28.44 -15.10 -5.36
C SER A 85 -29.57 -15.89 -4.73
N TYR A 86 -30.61 -15.18 -4.28
CA TYR A 86 -32.00 -15.62 -4.27
C TYR A 86 -32.90 -14.43 -4.57
#